data_AF-A0A519MHE1-F1
#
_entry.id   AF-A0A519MHE1-F1
#
_cell.length_a   1.000
_cell.length_b   1.000
_cell.length_c   1.000
_cell.angle_alpha   90.00
_cell.angle_beta   90.00
_cell.angle_gamma   90.00
#
_symmetry.space_group_name_H-M   'P 1'
#
loop_
_entity.id
_entity.type
_entity.pdbx_description
1 polymer ?
#
loop_
_entity_poly.entity_id
_entity_poly.type
_entity_poly.pdbx_seq_one_letter_code
_entity_poly.pdbx_strand_id
1 'polypeptide(L)'
;MPKEKKVNHLSIFLIKQQFTTNHQVIKVEACDVPAEVAIAGHGVGHLFVRKNPPSPPKWSALFKEFINPRDLAVEGVAAVFFVKINERCFVNRPGF
;
A
#
# COMPACT_ATOMS: atom_id res chain seq x y z
N MET A 1 8.82 -11.45 -33.80
CA MET A 1 9.31 -10.52 -32.77
C MET A 1 8.94 -11.08 -31.41
N PRO A 2 9.88 -11.22 -30.46
CA PRO A 2 9.54 -11.71 -29.13
C PRO A 2 8.67 -10.66 -28.43
N LYS A 3 7.50 -11.06 -27.92
CA LYS A 3 6.63 -10.19 -27.12
C LYS A 3 7.41 -9.78 -25.87
N GLU A 4 7.73 -8.50 -25.72
CA GLU A 4 8.25 -7.98 -24.46
C GLU A 4 7.26 -8.29 -23.34
N LYS A 5 7.72 -9.04 -22.35
CA LYS A 5 6.94 -9.33 -21.16
C LYS A 5 6.88 -8.03 -20.36
N LYS A 6 5.69 -7.41 -20.26
CA LYS A 6 5.47 -6.31 -19.32
C LYS A 6 5.77 -6.82 -17.91
N VAL A 7 6.94 -6.48 -17.39
CA VAL A 7 7.31 -6.77 -16.00
C VAL A 7 6.70 -5.67 -15.16
N ASN A 8 5.69 -6.00 -14.36
CA ASN A 8 5.21 -5.08 -13.33
C ASN A 8 6.32 -4.94 -12.29
N HIS A 9 6.96 -3.77 -12.25
CA HIS A 9 7.96 -3.47 -11.23
C HIS A 9 7.27 -3.38 -9.87
N LEU A 10 7.58 -4.33 -8.99
CA LEU A 10 7.15 -4.29 -7.59
C LEU A 10 8.23 -3.55 -6.79
N SER A 11 7.84 -2.43 -6.18
CA SER A 11 8.73 -1.65 -5.33
C SER A 11 8.57 -2.08 -3.87
N ILE A 12 9.67 -2.54 -3.26
CA ILE A 12 9.74 -2.85 -1.83
C ILE A 12 10.48 -1.72 -1.13
N PHE A 13 9.82 -1.10 -0.15
CA PHE A 13 10.35 0.01 0.62
C PHE A 13 10.80 -0.45 2.01
N LEU A 14 11.98 -0.02 2.42
CA LEU A 14 12.46 -0.17 3.79
C LEU A 14 11.93 0.98 4.65
N ILE A 15 11.25 0.64 5.75
CA ILE A 15 10.69 1.63 6.66
C ILE A 15 11.78 2.16 7.61
N LYS A 16 11.65 3.44 8.01
CA LYS A 16 12.52 4.06 9.02
C LYS A 16 12.47 3.28 10.32
N GLN A 17 13.62 3.14 11.00
CA GLN A 17 13.78 2.31 12.19
C GLN A 17 12.84 2.67 13.36
N GLN A 18 12.43 3.94 13.46
CA GLN A 18 11.49 4.42 14.49
C GLN A 18 10.07 3.82 14.39
N PHE A 19 9.72 3.19 13.26
CA PHE A 19 8.42 2.54 13.07
C PHE A 19 8.63 1.02 13.00
N THR A 20 8.08 0.31 13.98
CA THR A 20 8.33 -1.13 14.22
C THR A 20 7.10 -2.00 14.08
N THR A 21 5.92 -1.39 13.95
CA THR A 21 4.63 -2.08 13.88
C THR A 21 3.83 -1.67 12.63
N ASN A 22 2.93 -2.53 12.19
CA ASN A 22 2.02 -2.27 11.07
C ASN A 22 1.14 -1.02 11.32
N HIS A 23 0.60 -0.82 12.53
CA HIS A 23 -0.25 0.32 12.91
C HIS A 23 0.45 1.68 12.78
N GLN A 24 1.78 1.72 12.86
CA GLN A 24 2.56 2.95 12.71
C GLN A 24 2.80 3.34 11.25
N VAL A 25 2.64 2.38 10.32
CA VAL A 25 3.01 2.54 8.90
C VAL A 25 1.78 2.48 8.00
N ILE A 26 0.75 1.77 8.46
CA ILE A 26 -0.49 1.49 7.73
C ILE A 26 -1.65 1.95 8.60
N LYS A 27 -2.62 2.61 7.96
CA LYS A 27 -3.90 2.96 8.56
C LYS A 27 -4.80 1.71 8.63
N VAL A 28 -4.48 0.80 9.56
CA VAL A 28 -5.09 -0.55 9.66
C VAL A 28 -6.60 -0.47 9.82
N GLU A 29 -7.11 0.54 10.52
CA GLU A 29 -8.55 0.77 10.71
C GLU A 29 -9.32 1.07 9.41
N ALA A 30 -8.61 1.49 8.36
CA ALA A 30 -9.18 1.72 7.03
C ALA A 30 -9.09 0.49 6.10
N CYS A 31 -8.62 -0.64 6.63
CA CYS A 31 -8.41 -1.88 5.88
C CYS A 31 -9.44 -2.96 6.26
N ASP A 32 -9.58 -3.96 5.40
CA ASP A 32 -10.15 -5.25 5.78
C ASP A 32 -9.25 -6.01 6.74
N VAL A 33 -9.76 -7.11 7.29
CA VAL A 33 -8.96 -8.07 8.06
C VAL A 33 -7.77 -8.49 7.18
N PRO A 34 -6.52 -8.33 7.65
CA PRO A 34 -5.36 -8.62 6.82
C PRO A 34 -5.30 -10.10 6.47
N ALA A 35 -4.95 -10.39 5.22
CA ALA A 35 -4.60 -11.76 4.84
C ALA A 35 -3.16 -12.06 5.28
N GLU A 36 -2.97 -13.17 5.97
CA GLU A 36 -1.65 -13.65 6.37
C GLU A 36 -1.00 -14.42 5.22
N VAL A 37 0.27 -14.15 4.97
CA VAL A 37 1.07 -14.81 3.93
C VAL A 37 2.32 -15.37 4.58
N ALA A 38 2.44 -16.70 4.60
CA ALA A 38 3.64 -17.36 5.08
C ALA A 38 4.81 -17.10 4.12
N ILE A 39 5.95 -16.67 4.66
CA ILE A 39 7.19 -16.44 3.93
C ILE A 39 8.21 -17.46 4.42
N ALA A 40 8.61 -18.35 3.52
CA ALA A 40 9.57 -19.41 3.82
C ALA A 40 10.84 -18.85 4.47
N GLY A 41 11.18 -19.36 5.66
CA GLY A 41 12.37 -18.95 6.42
C GLY A 41 12.29 -17.57 7.10
N HIS A 42 11.19 -16.82 6.94
CA HIS A 42 11.10 -15.44 7.41
C HIS A 42 9.81 -15.09 8.17
N GLY A 43 8.95 -16.07 8.44
CA GLY A 43 7.75 -15.91 9.26
C GLY A 43 6.51 -15.54 8.43
N VAL A 44 5.71 -14.59 8.92
CA VAL A 44 4.41 -14.23 8.33
C VAL A 44 4.40 -12.76 7.93
N GLY A 45 4.02 -12.49 6.68
CA GLY A 45 3.67 -11.16 6.19
C GLY A 45 2.17 -10.93 6.22
N HIS A 46 1.75 -9.67 6.24
CA HIS A 46 0.35 -9.26 6.31
C HIS A 46 0.01 -8.42 5.09
N LEU A 47 -1.01 -8.84 4.34
CA LEU A 47 -1.56 -8.10 3.21
C LEU A 47 -2.80 -7.34 3.65
N PHE A 48 -2.70 -6.01 3.66
CA PHE A 48 -3.79 -5.11 3.97
C PHE A 48 -4.44 -4.61 2.68
N VAL A 49 -5.75 -4.74 2.57
CA VAL A 49 -6.53 -4.17 1.46
C VAL A 49 -7.39 -3.04 2.01
N ARG A 50 -7.29 -1.84 1.43
CA ARG A 50 -8.11 -0.70 1.85
C ARG A 50 -9.52 -0.81 1.29
N LYS A 51 -10.51 -0.60 2.16
CA LYS A 51 -11.95 -0.66 1.81
C LYS A 51 -12.40 0.47 0.90
N ASN A 52 -11.80 1.65 1.08
CA ASN A 52 -12.20 2.87 0.38
C ASN A 52 -11.11 3.29 -0.60
N PRO A 53 -11.48 3.87 -1.75
CA PRO A 53 -10.52 4.47 -2.66
C PRO A 53 -9.65 5.50 -1.91
N PRO A 54 -8.40 5.70 -2.37
CA PRO A 54 -7.50 6.64 -1.73
C PRO A 54 -8.16 8.02 -1.63
N SER A 55 -8.06 8.64 -0.45
CA SER A 55 -8.52 10.01 -0.27
C SER A 55 -7.84 10.91 -1.30
N PRO A 56 -8.57 11.87 -1.88
CA PRO A 56 -8.01 12.75 -2.88
C PRO A 56 -6.80 13.50 -2.28
N PRO A 57 -5.78 13.82 -3.11
CA PRO A 57 -4.55 14.40 -2.62
C PRO A 57 -4.81 15.74 -1.92
N LYS A 58 -3.99 16.11 -0.93
CA LYS A 58 -4.22 17.30 -0.08
C LYS A 58 -4.42 18.60 -0.87
N TRP A 59 -3.76 18.76 -2.02
CA TRP A 59 -3.89 19.92 -2.88
C TRP A 59 -5.27 20.03 -3.56
N SER A 60 -6.02 18.93 -3.68
CA SER A 60 -7.35 18.92 -4.32
C SER A 60 -8.36 19.84 -3.62
N ALA A 61 -8.17 20.07 -2.31
CA ALA A 61 -8.99 21.00 -1.54
C ALA A 61 -8.94 22.45 -2.08
N LEU A 62 -7.84 22.84 -2.74
CA LEU A 62 -7.69 24.16 -3.36
C LEU A 62 -8.63 24.36 -4.56
N PHE A 63 -9.12 23.28 -5.14
CA PHE A 63 -9.91 23.30 -6.38
C PHE A 63 -11.34 22.77 -6.17
N LYS A 64 -11.78 22.60 -4.92
CA LYS A 64 -13.08 21.99 -4.56
C LYS A 64 -14.31 22.61 -5.26
N GLU A 65 -14.21 23.87 -5.70
CA GLU A 65 -15.26 24.61 -6.39
C GLU A 65 -15.25 24.39 -7.91
N PHE A 66 -14.14 23.90 -8.44
CA PHE A 66 -13.91 23.69 -9.88
C PHE A 66 -13.88 22.22 -10.27
N ILE A 67 -13.55 21.33 -9.33
CA ILE A 67 -13.48 19.88 -9.54
C ILE A 67 -14.19 19.15 -8.40
N ASN A 68 -14.90 18.07 -8.74
CA ASN A 68 -15.37 17.12 -7.75
C ASN A 68 -14.20 16.20 -7.36
N PRO A 69 -13.74 16.20 -6.09
CA PRO A 69 -12.59 15.39 -5.68
C PRO A 69 -12.80 13.88 -5.82
N ARG A 70 -14.06 13.41 -5.93
CA ARG A 70 -14.37 12.01 -6.20
C ARG A 70 -13.97 11.59 -7.61
N ASP A 71 -13.97 12.53 -8.56
CA ASP A 71 -13.59 12.26 -9.95
C ASP A 71 -12.06 12.16 -10.11
N LEU A 72 -11.31 12.62 -9.11
CA LEU A 72 -9.85 12.44 -9.01
C LEU A 72 -9.45 11.13 -8.30
N ALA A 73 -10.39 10.51 -7.57
CA ALA A 73 -10.10 9.28 -6.86
C ALA A 73 -10.06 8.13 -7.87
N VAL A 74 -8.85 7.79 -8.32
CA VAL A 74 -8.66 6.59 -9.13
C VAL A 74 -9.10 5.38 -8.30
N GLU A 75 -10.02 4.58 -8.83
CA GLU A 75 -10.44 3.29 -8.27
C GLU A 75 -9.27 2.29 -8.35
N GLY A 76 -8.29 2.48 -7.48
CA GLY A 76 -7.23 1.52 -7.23
C GLY A 76 -7.55 0.79 -5.93
N VAL A 77 -7.62 -0.54 -6.00
CA VAL A 77 -7.51 -1.39 -4.80
C VAL A 77 -6.13 -1.12 -4.21
N ALA A 78 -6.07 -0.23 -3.23
CA ALA A 78 -4.84 0.13 -2.56
C ALA A 78 -4.51 -0.98 -1.56
N ALA A 79 -3.75 -1.97 -2.02
CA ALA A 79 -3.20 -3.00 -1.17
C ALA A 79 -1.83 -2.58 -0.62
N VAL A 80 -1.49 -3.08 0.57
CA VAL A 80 -0.19 -2.86 1.20
C VAL A 80 0.27 -4.16 1.82
N PHE A 81 1.41 -4.67 1.38
CA PHE A 81 2.03 -5.84 1.99
C PHE A 81 3.08 -5.40 3.00
N PHE A 82 2.93 -5.83 4.25
CA PHE A 82 3.84 -5.54 5.35
C PHE A 82 4.52 -6.81 5.83
N VAL A 83 5.83 -6.77 6.00
CA VAL A 83 6.59 -7.86 6.61
C VAL A 83 7.67 -7.30 7.53
N LYS A 84 7.91 -7.99 8.64
CA LYS A 84 9.02 -7.72 9.55
C LYS A 84 10.03 -8.86 9.44
N ILE A 85 11.27 -8.54 9.05
CA ILE A 85 12.38 -9.50 8.94
C ILE A 85 13.55 -8.94 9.75
N ASN A 86 14.08 -9.71 10.71
CA ASN A 86 15.22 -9.32 11.56
C ASN A 86 15.05 -7.91 12.16
N GLU A 87 13.91 -7.63 12.79
CA GLU A 87 13.56 -6.32 13.37
C GLU A 87 13.42 -5.15 12.38
N ARG A 88 13.52 -5.40 11.07
CA ARG A 88 13.32 -4.38 10.02
C ARG A 88 11.97 -4.55 9.35
N CYS A 89 11.25 -3.44 9.18
CA CYS A 89 9.95 -3.42 8.53
C CYS A 89 10.09 -3.08 7.04
N PHE A 90 9.44 -3.87 6.21
CA PHE A 90 9.38 -3.69 4.76
C PHE A 90 7.93 -3.56 4.32
N VAL A 91 7.69 -2.69 3.34
CA VAL A 91 6.37 -2.45 2.78
C VAL A 91 6.42 -2.46 1.26
N ASN A 92 5.50 -3.18 0.64
CA ASN A 92 5.22 -3.07 -0.79
C ASN A 92 3.84 -2.44 -0.99
N ARG A 93 3.74 -1.49 -1.93
CA ARG A 93 2.47 -0.95 -2.45
C ARG A 93 2.40 -1.32 -3.93
N PRO A 94 1.64 -2.36 -4.31
CA PRO A 94 1.45 -2.69 -5.71
C PRO A 94 0.61 -1.59 -6.37
N GLY A 95 1.19 -0.94 -7.38
CA GLY A 95 0.50 0.01 -8.27
C GLY A 95 0.35 1.43 -7.72
N PHE A 96 1.12 2.35 -8.28
CA PHE A 96 0.60 3.63 -8.78
C PHE A 96 0.50 3.50 -10.30
#